data_AF-A0A9E4IYG5-F1
#
_entry.id   AF-A0A9E4IYG5-F1
#
_cell.length_a   1.000
_cell.length_b   1.000
_cell.length_c   1.000
_cell.angle_alpha   90.00
_cell.angle_beta   90.00
_cell.angle_gamma   90.00
#
_symmetry.space_group_name_H-M   'P 1'
#
loop_
_entity.id
_entity.type
_entity.pdbx_description
1 polymer ?
#
loop_
_entity_poly.entity_id
_entity_poly.type
_entity_poly.pdbx_seq_one_letter_code
_entity_poly.pdbx_strand_id
1 'polypeptide(L)'
;MEAHAGRVALDSPATMHTGTLGSQVHVLRADAGTVAALAAIDWNRWFGRVCLDPVRGLVVLMTPSHLHEDLAEIFDDIVDAAASVSKRLRSTRLRGRDEPPGTGLEPDCAFYFDERARGYRAALIDGQAAADSFVERTPFDLVVEVEITNADEGKIERYGDIGVRELWRLHARKGTYDLRADFFALHPARPPRRLAASAVLAGLTPGDVCEAADSVRLCLTRDERTEAVARVVRRRRRASVRAREAGAPYAAPSDQELAP
;
A
#
# COMPACT_ATOMS: atom_id res chain seq x y z
N MET A 1 -19.60 -4.35 38.19
CA MET A 1 -20.13 -4.31 36.82
C MET A 1 -19.35 -5.35 36.03
N GLU A 2 -19.77 -6.61 36.11
CA GLU A 2 -19.11 -7.71 35.40
C GLU A 2 -19.49 -7.60 33.92
N ALA A 3 -18.51 -7.31 33.06
CA ALA A 3 -18.71 -7.39 31.62
C ALA A 3 -18.97 -8.87 31.26
N HIS A 4 -20.20 -9.17 30.82
CA HIS A 4 -20.48 -10.42 30.13
C HIS A 4 -19.59 -10.47 28.89
N ALA A 5 -18.48 -11.21 28.97
CA ALA A 5 -17.70 -11.62 27.83
C ALA A 5 -18.53 -12.63 27.03
N GLY A 6 -19.45 -12.10 26.21
CA GLY A 6 -20.16 -12.89 25.21
C GLY A 6 -19.13 -13.61 24.35
N ARG A 7 -19.31 -14.93 24.17
CA ARG A 7 -18.45 -15.70 23.27
C ARG A 7 -18.59 -15.13 21.87
N VAL A 8 -17.51 -14.59 21.34
CA VAL A 8 -17.39 -14.22 19.93
C VAL A 8 -17.36 -15.51 19.12
N ALA A 9 -18.34 -15.71 18.24
CA ALA A 9 -18.39 -16.86 17.35
C ALA A 9 -17.58 -16.54 16.08
N LEU A 10 -16.66 -17.43 15.72
CA LEU A 10 -15.95 -17.39 14.44
C LEU A 10 -16.68 -18.29 13.46
N ASP A 11 -16.84 -17.83 12.21
CA ASP A 11 -17.57 -18.57 11.18
C ASP A 11 -16.75 -19.73 10.59
N SER A 12 -15.44 -19.72 10.80
CA SER A 12 -14.51 -20.70 10.23
C SER A 12 -13.25 -20.83 11.08
N PRO A 13 -12.58 -22.01 11.04
CA PRO A 13 -11.25 -22.15 11.64
C PRO A 13 -10.27 -21.18 10.99
N ALA A 14 -9.34 -20.66 11.81
CA ALA A 14 -8.28 -19.79 11.31
C ALA A 14 -7.42 -20.51 10.27
N THR A 15 -7.16 -19.87 9.14
CA THR A 15 -6.20 -20.37 8.14
C THR A 15 -4.87 -19.64 8.31
N MET A 16 -3.77 -20.38 8.27
CA MET A 16 -2.42 -19.82 8.32
C MET A 16 -1.77 -19.91 6.94
N HIS A 17 -1.22 -18.79 6.48
CA HIS A 17 -0.49 -18.67 5.24
C HIS A 17 0.94 -18.22 5.52
N THR A 18 1.90 -18.76 4.77
CA THR A 18 3.26 -18.23 4.73
C THR A 18 3.46 -17.58 3.38
N GLY A 19 3.72 -16.27 3.39
CA GLY A 19 3.96 -15.52 2.18
C GLY A 19 5.30 -15.88 1.52
N THR A 20 5.57 -15.27 0.37
CA THR A 20 6.74 -15.59 -0.46
C THR A 20 8.08 -15.09 0.10
N LEU A 21 8.04 -14.06 0.95
CA LEU A 21 9.15 -13.47 1.70
C LEU A 21 9.22 -13.97 3.14
N GLY A 22 8.32 -14.89 3.53
CA GLY A 22 8.34 -15.56 4.82
C GLY A 22 7.45 -14.94 5.90
N SER A 23 6.64 -13.92 5.59
CA SER A 23 5.67 -13.41 6.58
C SER A 23 4.62 -14.47 6.90
N GLN A 24 4.16 -14.46 8.14
CA GLN A 24 3.08 -15.33 8.60
C GLN A 24 1.78 -14.54 8.67
N VAL A 25 0.74 -15.05 8.02
CA VAL A 25 -0.57 -14.39 7.95
C VAL A 25 -1.62 -15.36 8.45
N HIS A 26 -2.34 -14.97 9.49
CA HIS A 26 -3.51 -15.67 9.99
C HIS A 26 -4.75 -14.95 9.52
N VAL A 27 -5.67 -15.68 8.88
CA VAL A 27 -6.94 -15.14 8.42
C VAL A 27 -8.07 -15.86 9.12
N LEU A 28 -8.98 -15.07 9.69
CA LEU A 28 -10.21 -15.55 10.29
C LEU A 28 -11.39 -14.87 9.60
N ARG A 29 -12.52 -15.58 9.58
CA ARG A 29 -13.80 -15.06 9.10
C ARG A 29 -14.78 -14.93 10.26
N ALA A 30 -15.48 -13.80 10.28
CA ALA A 30 -16.54 -13.54 11.22
C ALA A 30 -17.54 -12.54 10.60
N ASP A 31 -18.74 -12.47 11.16
CA ASP A 31 -19.73 -11.48 10.76
C ASP A 31 -19.23 -10.04 11.01
N ALA A 32 -19.82 -9.07 10.30
CA ALA A 32 -19.42 -7.67 10.35
C ALA A 32 -19.49 -7.08 11.78
N GLY A 33 -20.48 -7.47 12.58
CA GLY A 33 -20.65 -7.00 13.95
C GLY A 33 -19.54 -7.52 14.86
N THR A 34 -19.18 -8.79 14.70
CA THR A 34 -18.02 -9.39 15.37
C THR A 34 -16.73 -8.68 14.98
N VAL A 35 -16.43 -8.50 13.69
CA VAL A 35 -15.21 -7.81 13.24
C VAL A 35 -15.13 -6.39 13.81
N ALA A 36 -16.24 -5.66 13.82
CA ALA A 36 -16.33 -4.34 14.42
C ALA A 36 -16.06 -4.36 15.93
N ALA A 37 -16.61 -5.33 16.66
CA ALA A 37 -16.40 -5.46 18.10
C ALA A 37 -14.91 -5.74 18.44
N LEU A 38 -14.20 -6.47 17.58
CA LEU A 38 -12.78 -6.75 17.75
C LEU A 38 -11.91 -5.49 17.63
N ALA A 39 -12.40 -4.39 17.03
CA ALA A 39 -11.66 -3.13 16.96
C ALA A 39 -11.42 -2.47 18.33
N ALA A 40 -12.17 -2.88 19.37
CA ALA A 40 -11.97 -2.41 20.73
C ALA A 40 -10.74 -3.04 21.43
N ILE A 41 -10.13 -4.05 20.82
CA ILE A 41 -8.96 -4.74 21.35
C ILE A 41 -7.68 -4.09 20.80
N ASP A 42 -6.70 -3.85 21.67
CA ASP A 42 -5.37 -3.42 21.27
C ASP A 42 -4.54 -4.61 20.77
N TRP A 43 -4.82 -5.02 19.53
CA TRP A 43 -4.16 -6.17 18.88
C TRP A 43 -2.66 -5.97 18.65
N ASN A 44 -2.20 -4.72 18.57
CA ASN A 44 -0.81 -4.37 18.31
C ASN A 44 0.13 -4.85 19.44
N ARG A 45 -0.43 -5.25 20.58
CA ARG A 45 0.31 -5.90 21.67
C ARG A 45 0.86 -7.29 21.29
N TRP A 46 0.23 -7.98 20.35
CA TRP A 46 0.57 -9.37 20.00
C TRP A 46 0.96 -9.56 18.54
N PHE A 47 0.43 -8.72 17.66
CA PHE A 47 0.68 -8.81 16.21
C PHE A 47 1.32 -7.53 15.71
N GLY A 48 2.27 -7.67 14.79
CA GLY A 48 2.93 -6.52 14.19
C GLY A 48 1.97 -5.71 13.34
N ARG A 49 1.00 -6.37 12.67
CA ARG A 49 -0.01 -5.73 11.84
C ARG A 49 -1.36 -6.44 11.90
N VAL A 50 -2.42 -5.64 11.93
CA VAL A 50 -3.78 -6.12 12.14
C VAL A 50 -4.72 -5.38 11.19
N CYS A 51 -5.40 -6.13 10.34
CA CYS A 51 -6.46 -5.61 9.49
C CYS A 51 -7.80 -6.23 9.92
N LEU A 52 -8.78 -5.36 10.19
CA LEU A 52 -10.14 -5.72 10.54
C LEU A 52 -11.04 -5.18 9.44
N ASP A 53 -11.58 -6.05 8.60
CA ASP A 53 -12.39 -5.66 7.45
C ASP A 53 -13.83 -6.15 7.66
N PRO A 54 -14.70 -5.31 8.26
CA PRO A 54 -16.08 -5.69 8.52
C PRO A 54 -16.91 -5.81 7.23
N VAL A 55 -16.47 -5.20 6.12
CA VAL A 55 -17.14 -5.30 4.82
C VAL A 55 -16.97 -6.70 4.24
N ARG A 56 -15.76 -7.26 4.34
CA ARG A 56 -15.45 -8.62 3.85
C ARG A 56 -15.61 -9.71 4.91
N GLY A 57 -15.88 -9.34 6.16
CA GLY A 57 -15.94 -10.24 7.30
C GLY A 57 -14.59 -10.90 7.59
N LEU A 58 -13.50 -10.13 7.51
CA LEU A 58 -12.13 -10.64 7.66
C LEU A 58 -11.43 -10.05 8.88
N VAL A 59 -10.68 -10.92 9.57
CA VAL A 59 -9.67 -10.55 10.54
C VAL A 59 -8.35 -11.10 10.03
N VAL A 60 -7.41 -10.22 9.72
CA VAL A 60 -6.09 -10.58 9.21
C VAL A 60 -5.05 -10.15 10.23
N LEU A 61 -4.32 -11.12 10.75
CA LEU A 61 -3.25 -10.94 11.73
C LEU A 61 -1.94 -11.32 11.07
N MET A 62 -1.01 -10.38 10.97
CA MET A 62 0.25 -10.60 10.28
C MET A 62 1.45 -10.38 11.20
N THR A 63 2.39 -11.32 11.07
CA THR A 63 3.76 -11.17 11.56
C THR A 63 4.67 -11.01 10.35
N PRO A 64 5.08 -9.78 10.01
CA PRO A 64 5.91 -9.52 8.85
C PRO A 64 7.31 -10.12 9.05
N SER A 65 7.93 -10.61 7.98
CA SER A 65 9.33 -11.01 8.01
C SER A 65 10.25 -9.77 7.96
N HIS A 66 11.51 -9.94 8.36
CA HIS A 66 12.50 -8.85 8.20
C HIS A 66 12.62 -8.39 6.75
N LEU A 67 12.58 -9.33 5.81
CA LEU A 67 12.66 -9.01 4.39
C LEU A 67 11.44 -8.21 3.90
N HIS A 68 10.25 -8.50 4.44
CA HIS A 68 9.05 -7.71 4.15
C HIS A 68 9.22 -6.26 4.58
N GLU A 69 9.66 -6.03 5.82
CA GLU A 69 9.84 -4.68 6.36
C GLU A 69 10.96 -3.91 5.65
N ASP A 70 12.09 -4.58 5.34
CA ASP A 70 13.19 -4.00 4.57
C ASP A 70 12.71 -3.54 3.19
N LEU A 71 11.97 -4.39 2.47
CA LEU A 71 11.42 -4.05 1.16
C LEU A 71 10.38 -2.93 1.23
N ALA A 72 9.53 -2.93 2.26
CA ALA A 72 8.62 -1.83 2.50
C ALA A 72 9.43 -0.53 2.68
N GLU A 73 10.47 -0.49 3.51
CA GLU A 73 11.33 0.69 3.70
C GLU A 73 11.97 1.17 2.40
N ILE A 74 12.42 0.25 1.54
CA ILE A 74 12.99 0.59 0.23
C ILE A 74 11.97 1.34 -0.65
N PHE A 75 10.67 1.02 -0.55
CA PHE A 75 9.65 1.79 -1.27
C PHE A 75 9.55 3.25 -0.81
N ASP A 76 9.79 3.54 0.48
CA ASP A 76 9.87 4.94 0.92
C ASP A 76 11.01 5.66 0.21
N ASP A 77 12.18 5.02 0.11
CA ASP A 77 13.36 5.59 -0.57
C ASP A 77 13.07 5.80 -2.07
N ILE A 78 12.42 4.83 -2.73
CA ILE A 78 12.02 4.93 -4.15
C ILE A 78 11.07 6.10 -4.36
N VAL A 79 10.02 6.20 -3.55
CA VAL A 79 9.01 7.24 -3.67
C VAL A 79 9.61 8.61 -3.38
N ASP A 80 10.45 8.75 -2.36
CA ASP A 80 11.13 10.02 -2.05
C ASP A 80 12.06 10.46 -3.18
N ALA A 81 12.79 9.54 -3.80
CA ALA A 81 13.66 9.86 -4.93
C ALA A 81 12.86 10.24 -6.19
N ALA A 82 11.65 9.70 -6.33
CA ALA A 82 10.81 9.85 -7.52
C ALA A 82 9.79 10.99 -7.43
N ALA A 83 9.38 11.40 -6.24
CA ALA A 83 8.44 12.51 -6.03
C ALA A 83 9.19 13.83 -5.85
N SER A 84 8.58 14.93 -6.30
CA SER A 84 9.01 16.29 -5.95
C SER A 84 8.53 16.68 -4.55
N VAL A 85 7.28 16.31 -4.22
CA VAL A 85 6.62 16.53 -2.95
C VAL A 85 5.84 15.27 -2.60
N SER A 86 6.19 14.64 -1.49
CA SER A 86 5.51 13.45 -0.97
C SER A 86 5.24 13.57 0.53
N LYS A 87 4.24 12.83 1.00
CA LYS A 87 4.05 12.54 2.42
C LYS A 87 3.78 11.05 2.59
N ARG A 88 4.60 10.40 3.42
CA ARG A 88 4.48 8.99 3.79
C ARG A 88 3.63 8.84 5.05
N LEU A 89 2.74 7.86 5.03
CA LEU A 89 1.77 7.56 6.09
C LEU A 89 1.73 6.06 6.34
N ARG A 90 2.84 5.52 6.86
CA ARG A 90 2.92 4.13 7.32
C ARG A 90 1.95 3.88 8.47
N SER A 91 1.49 2.63 8.60
CA SER A 91 0.60 2.18 9.67
C SER A 91 -0.70 3.01 9.79
N THR A 92 -1.09 3.68 8.71
CA THR A 92 -2.34 4.44 8.66
C THR A 92 -3.44 3.54 8.19
N ARG A 93 -4.47 3.36 9.01
CA ARG A 93 -5.61 2.51 8.68
C ARG A 93 -6.56 3.24 7.73
N LEU A 94 -6.83 2.64 6.59
CA LEU A 94 -7.80 3.10 5.59
C LEU A 94 -9.13 2.38 5.77
N ARG A 95 -10.19 3.16 5.90
CA ARG A 95 -11.57 2.65 5.96
C ARG A 95 -12.48 3.50 5.10
N GLY A 96 -13.60 2.92 4.68
CA GLY A 96 -14.70 3.68 4.12
C GLY A 96 -15.32 4.59 5.19
N ARG A 97 -16.00 5.65 4.72
CA ARG A 97 -16.56 6.69 5.60
C ARG A 97 -17.47 6.14 6.69
N ASP A 98 -18.30 5.15 6.34
CA ASP A 98 -19.34 4.59 7.20
C ASP A 98 -18.88 3.35 7.99
N GLU A 99 -17.60 2.97 7.89
CA GLU A 99 -17.05 1.84 8.62
C GLU A 99 -16.68 2.21 10.06
N PRO A 100 -16.79 1.27 11.02
CA PRO A 100 -16.46 1.52 12.42
C PRO A 100 -15.02 2.03 12.63
N PRO A 101 -14.79 2.97 13.57
CA PRO A 101 -13.44 3.36 13.96
C PRO A 101 -12.58 2.16 14.38
N GLY A 102 -11.28 2.22 14.11
CA GLY A 102 -10.37 1.13 14.43
C GLY A 102 -10.47 -0.07 13.48
N THR A 103 -11.37 -0.06 12.50
CA THR A 103 -11.39 -1.03 11.39
C THR A 103 -10.79 -0.43 10.12
N GLY A 104 -10.51 -1.28 9.12
CA GLY A 104 -9.96 -0.90 7.83
C GLY A 104 -8.74 -1.72 7.41
N LEU A 105 -8.25 -1.40 6.22
CA LEU A 105 -7.01 -1.91 5.65
C LEU A 105 -5.80 -1.15 6.19
N GLU A 106 -4.68 -1.83 6.35
CA GLU A 106 -3.41 -1.21 6.73
C GLU A 106 -2.35 -1.54 5.67
N PRO A 107 -2.06 -0.62 4.74
CA PRO A 107 -1.05 -0.84 3.71
C PRO A 107 0.36 -0.81 4.28
N ASP A 108 1.30 -1.42 3.56
CA ASP A 108 2.73 -1.34 3.90
C ASP A 108 3.29 0.05 3.76
N CYS A 109 2.89 0.73 2.69
CA CYS A 109 3.18 2.14 2.51
C CYS A 109 1.96 2.85 1.94
N ALA A 110 1.76 4.09 2.34
CA ALA A 110 0.74 4.95 1.79
C ALA A 110 1.30 6.36 1.58
N PHE A 111 0.95 6.96 0.46
CA PHE A 111 1.52 8.24 0.03
C PHE A 111 0.46 9.20 -0.47
N TYR A 112 0.65 10.46 -0.08
CA TYR A 112 0.13 11.60 -0.81
C TYR A 112 1.24 12.24 -1.64
N PHE A 113 0.86 12.80 -2.79
CA PHE A 113 1.74 13.61 -3.64
C PHE A 113 1.21 15.03 -3.80
N ASP A 114 2.11 15.95 -4.17
CA ASP A 114 1.81 17.33 -4.59
C ASP A 114 0.78 18.05 -3.69
N GLU A 115 -0.39 18.39 -4.23
CA GLU A 115 -1.42 19.15 -3.53
C GLU A 115 -1.99 18.41 -2.32
N ARG A 116 -2.17 17.08 -2.43
CA ARG A 116 -2.66 16.26 -1.31
C ARG A 116 -1.62 16.17 -0.19
N ALA A 117 -0.34 16.09 -0.55
CA ALA A 117 0.74 16.11 0.44
C ALA A 117 0.82 17.47 1.17
N ARG A 118 0.64 18.58 0.45
CA ARG A 118 0.56 19.92 1.04
C ARG A 118 -0.70 20.08 1.91
N GLY A 119 -1.84 19.58 1.47
CA GLY A 119 -3.10 19.59 2.20
C GLY A 119 -3.00 18.84 3.53
N TYR A 120 -2.42 17.63 3.52
CA TYR A 120 -2.14 16.89 4.75
C TYR A 120 -1.23 17.68 5.69
N ARG A 121 -0.17 18.31 5.16
CA ARG A 121 0.76 19.10 5.99
C ARG A 121 0.07 20.31 6.62
N ALA A 122 -0.80 21.00 5.88
CA ALA A 122 -1.59 22.10 6.42
C ALA A 122 -2.52 21.61 7.55
N ALA A 123 -3.25 20.50 7.31
CA ALA A 123 -4.11 19.90 8.33
C ALA A 123 -3.32 19.48 9.58
N LEU A 124 -2.09 18.97 9.43
CA LEU A 124 -1.25 18.62 10.57
C LEU A 124 -0.80 19.83 11.39
N ILE A 125 -0.60 21.00 10.77
CA ILE A 125 -0.30 22.25 11.48
C ILE A 125 -1.49 22.66 12.35
N ASP A 126 -2.71 22.44 11.89
CA ASP A 126 -3.95 22.70 12.63
C ASP A 126 -4.20 21.67 13.76
N GLY A 127 -3.44 20.57 13.77
CA GLY A 127 -3.41 19.58 14.84
C GLY A 127 -3.75 18.15 14.39
N GLN A 128 -3.52 17.18 15.28
CA GLN A 128 -3.68 15.76 14.96
C GLN A 128 -5.10 15.41 14.51
N ALA A 129 -6.13 15.94 15.17
CA ALA A 129 -7.52 15.68 14.79
C ALA A 129 -7.86 16.17 13.36
N ALA A 130 -7.26 17.29 12.92
CA ALA A 130 -7.43 17.78 11.56
C ALA A 130 -6.70 16.89 10.54
N ALA A 131 -5.50 16.42 10.86
CA ALA A 131 -4.77 15.44 10.04
C ALA A 131 -5.52 14.11 9.91
N ASP A 132 -6.04 13.57 11.01
CA ASP A 132 -6.85 12.34 11.01
C ASP A 132 -8.09 12.52 10.13
N SER A 133 -8.79 13.64 10.31
CA SER A 133 -9.97 13.98 9.51
C SER A 133 -9.65 14.20 8.02
N PHE A 134 -8.44 14.66 7.68
CA PHE A 134 -7.98 14.76 6.30
C PHE A 134 -7.81 13.37 5.68
N VAL A 135 -7.16 12.44 6.41
CA VAL A 135 -6.96 11.05 5.98
C VAL A 135 -8.29 10.33 5.77
N GLU A 136 -9.27 10.52 6.65
CA GLU A 136 -10.59 9.91 6.51
C GLU A 136 -11.37 10.36 5.26
N ARG A 137 -11.09 11.57 4.75
CA ARG A 137 -11.82 12.16 3.62
C ARG A 137 -11.06 12.11 2.30
N THR A 138 -9.75 11.90 2.34
CA THR A 138 -8.88 12.04 1.18
C THR A 138 -8.23 10.69 0.90
N PRO A 139 -8.57 10.01 -0.20
CA PRO A 139 -7.91 8.76 -0.54
C PRO A 139 -6.45 8.97 -0.94
N PHE A 140 -5.58 8.01 -0.62
CA PHE A 140 -4.17 8.05 -1.00
C PHE A 140 -3.96 8.06 -2.52
N ASP A 141 -2.86 8.69 -2.93
CA ASP A 141 -2.43 8.66 -4.33
C ASP A 141 -1.80 7.31 -4.68
N LEU A 142 -1.01 6.77 -3.76
CA LEU A 142 -0.36 5.48 -3.91
C LEU A 142 -0.43 4.71 -2.61
N VAL A 143 -0.82 3.44 -2.70
CA VAL A 143 -0.53 2.44 -1.65
C VAL A 143 0.42 1.39 -2.20
N VAL A 144 1.28 0.88 -1.33
CA VAL A 144 2.19 -0.22 -1.64
C VAL A 144 1.89 -1.37 -0.72
N GLU A 145 1.88 -2.56 -1.30
CA GLU A 145 1.74 -3.83 -0.61
C GLU A 145 2.90 -4.73 -1.00
N VAL A 146 3.64 -5.17 0.00
CA VAL A 146 4.68 -6.17 -0.09
C VAL A 146 4.04 -7.49 0.31
N GLU A 147 4.28 -8.54 -0.47
CA GLU A 147 3.87 -9.90 -0.12
C GLU A 147 2.34 -10.09 0.05
N ILE A 148 1.53 -9.63 -0.91
CA ILE A 148 0.10 -9.99 -0.92
C ILE A 148 -0.05 -11.50 -1.09
N THR A 149 -0.62 -12.16 -0.08
CA THR A 149 -0.96 -13.59 -0.14
C THR A 149 -2.32 -13.79 -0.80
N ASN A 150 -2.60 -15.00 -1.32
CA ASN A 150 -3.90 -15.33 -1.90
C ASN A 150 -5.07 -15.12 -0.91
N ALA A 151 -4.79 -15.13 0.40
CA ALA A 151 -5.78 -14.89 1.43
C ALA A 151 -6.34 -13.45 1.43
N ASP A 152 -5.67 -12.53 0.73
CA ASP A 152 -6.06 -11.13 0.59
C ASP A 152 -6.21 -10.72 -0.89
N GLU A 153 -6.65 -11.64 -1.77
CA GLU A 153 -6.88 -11.35 -3.20
C GLU A 153 -7.83 -10.17 -3.41
N GLY A 154 -8.88 -10.04 -2.58
CA GLY A 154 -9.84 -8.94 -2.64
C GLY A 154 -9.35 -7.59 -2.10
N LYS A 155 -8.10 -7.49 -1.64
CA LYS A 155 -7.55 -6.23 -1.08
C LYS A 155 -7.45 -5.14 -2.14
N ILE A 156 -7.15 -5.51 -3.39
CA ILE A 156 -6.93 -4.56 -4.47
C ILE A 156 -8.23 -3.85 -4.83
N GLU A 157 -9.32 -4.62 -4.99
CA GLU A 157 -10.67 -4.09 -5.21
C GLU A 157 -11.08 -3.21 -4.03
N ARG A 158 -10.84 -3.68 -2.80
CA ARG A 158 -11.17 -2.94 -1.59
C ARG A 158 -10.48 -1.57 -1.52
N TYR A 159 -9.20 -1.46 -1.91
CA TYR A 159 -8.54 -0.16 -2.02
C TYR A 159 -9.17 0.74 -3.09
N GLY A 160 -9.62 0.15 -4.20
CA GLY A 160 -10.39 0.85 -5.22
C GLY A 160 -11.70 1.43 -4.69
N ASP A 161 -12.45 0.65 -3.90
CA ASP A 161 -13.69 1.08 -3.25
C ASP A 161 -13.47 2.25 -2.28
N ILE A 162 -12.32 2.29 -1.59
CA ILE A 162 -11.93 3.42 -0.70
C ILE A 162 -11.52 4.66 -1.53
N GLY A 163 -11.21 4.48 -2.81
CA GLY A 163 -10.84 5.56 -3.73
C GLY A 163 -9.34 5.78 -3.85
N VAL A 164 -8.50 4.86 -3.38
CA VAL A 164 -7.05 4.90 -3.66
C VAL A 164 -6.86 4.96 -5.18
N ARG A 165 -5.89 5.76 -5.66
CA ARG A 165 -5.69 5.96 -7.10
C ARG A 165 -4.82 4.89 -7.75
N GLU A 166 -3.76 4.49 -7.06
CA GLU A 166 -2.79 3.52 -7.57
C GLU A 166 -2.33 2.57 -6.46
N LEU A 167 -2.17 1.30 -6.81
CA LEU A 167 -1.59 0.29 -5.93
C LEU A 167 -0.38 -0.35 -6.60
N TRP A 168 0.71 -0.44 -5.84
CA TRP A 168 1.87 -1.24 -6.22
C TRP A 168 1.93 -2.48 -5.38
N ARG A 169 2.08 -3.63 -6.04
CA ARG A 169 2.25 -4.91 -5.38
C ARG A 169 3.64 -5.44 -5.66
N LEU A 170 4.43 -5.67 -4.62
CA LEU A 170 5.70 -6.39 -4.71
C LEU A 170 5.54 -7.81 -4.17
N HIS A 171 6.03 -8.80 -4.89
CA HIS A 171 6.11 -10.18 -4.41
C HIS A 171 7.43 -10.80 -4.87
N ALA A 172 7.80 -11.93 -4.29
CA ALA A 172 8.92 -12.72 -4.77
C ALA A 172 8.43 -14.08 -5.24
N ARG A 173 9.18 -14.72 -6.13
CA ARG A 173 8.98 -16.16 -6.33
C ARG A 173 9.36 -16.89 -5.04
N LYS A 174 8.44 -17.73 -4.54
CA LYS A 174 8.60 -18.49 -3.28
C LYS A 174 9.98 -19.16 -3.18
N GLY A 175 10.68 -18.90 -2.07
CA GLY A 175 12.00 -19.46 -1.80
C GLY A 175 13.15 -18.83 -2.58
N THR A 176 12.90 -17.69 -3.24
CA THR A 176 13.91 -16.94 -4.00
C THR A 176 13.78 -15.45 -3.72
N TYR A 177 14.78 -14.67 -4.14
CA TYR A 177 14.73 -13.20 -4.17
C TYR A 177 14.35 -12.67 -5.56
N ASP A 178 13.74 -13.48 -6.43
CA ASP A 178 13.27 -13.03 -7.75
C ASP A 178 12.04 -12.13 -7.55
N LEU A 179 12.29 -10.83 -7.40
CA LEU A 179 11.29 -9.81 -7.14
C LEU A 179 10.45 -9.53 -8.39
N ARG A 180 9.16 -9.35 -8.17
CA ARG A 180 8.19 -8.99 -9.20
C ARG A 180 7.26 -7.92 -8.66
N ALA A 181 7.12 -6.85 -9.43
CA ALA A 181 6.18 -5.79 -9.14
C ALA A 181 5.01 -5.81 -10.14
N ASP A 182 3.83 -5.47 -9.67
CA ASP A 182 2.65 -5.18 -10.49
C ASP A 182 2.07 -3.83 -10.05
N PHE A 183 1.73 -2.98 -11.02
CA PHE A 183 1.06 -1.70 -10.74
C PHE A 183 -0.38 -1.77 -11.22
N PHE A 184 -1.29 -1.17 -10.44
CA PHE A 184 -2.71 -1.15 -10.73
C PHE A 184 -3.25 0.28 -10.58
N ALA A 185 -3.91 0.79 -11.61
CA ALA A 185 -4.82 1.91 -11.47
C ALA A 185 -6.11 1.42 -10.82
N LEU A 186 -6.57 2.16 -9.83
CA LEU A 186 -7.74 1.84 -9.03
C LEU A 186 -8.81 2.92 -9.20
N HIS A 187 -10.07 2.50 -9.14
CA HIS A 187 -11.21 3.40 -9.25
C HIS A 187 -12.44 2.78 -8.55
N PRO A 188 -13.25 3.54 -7.80
CA PRO A 188 -14.38 2.98 -7.04
C PRO A 188 -15.44 2.26 -7.89
N ALA A 189 -15.61 2.68 -9.15
CA ALA A 189 -16.63 2.13 -10.05
C ALA A 189 -16.08 1.28 -11.20
N ARG A 190 -14.77 0.97 -11.22
CA ARG A 190 -14.15 0.21 -12.32
C ARG A 190 -13.21 -0.84 -11.74
N PRO A 191 -13.10 -2.03 -12.36
CA PRO A 191 -12.17 -3.05 -11.89
C PRO A 191 -10.72 -2.55 -11.96
N PRO A 192 -9.83 -3.03 -11.07
CA PRO A 192 -8.41 -2.69 -11.10
C PRO A 192 -7.80 -2.93 -12.48
N ARG A 193 -7.07 -1.94 -13.00
CA ARG A 193 -6.42 -2.02 -14.32
C ARG A 193 -4.91 -2.04 -14.17
N ARG A 194 -4.27 -3.08 -14.71
CA ARG A 194 -2.80 -3.17 -14.74
C ARG A 194 -2.18 -2.00 -15.49
N LEU A 195 -1.07 -1.49 -14.97
CA LEU A 195 -0.29 -0.40 -15.54
C LEU A 195 1.10 -0.88 -15.96
N ALA A 196 1.55 -0.42 -17.13
CA ALA A 196 2.93 -0.62 -17.60
C ALA A 196 3.92 0.36 -16.93
N ALA A 197 3.41 1.51 -16.47
CA ALA A 197 4.15 2.53 -15.75
C ALA A 197 3.21 3.28 -14.79
N SER A 198 3.77 3.82 -13.72
CA SER A 198 3.00 4.58 -12.73
C SER A 198 2.40 5.84 -13.34
N ALA A 199 1.14 6.09 -13.00
CA ALA A 199 0.42 7.30 -13.36
C ALA A 199 0.69 8.44 -12.36
N VAL A 200 0.94 8.09 -11.08
CA VAL A 200 1.21 9.07 -10.01
C VAL A 200 2.69 9.41 -9.85
N LEU A 201 3.61 8.53 -10.28
CA LEU A 201 5.05 8.77 -10.31
C LEU A 201 5.57 8.59 -11.74
N ALA A 202 5.39 9.66 -12.52
CA ALA A 202 5.51 9.64 -13.97
C ALA A 202 6.77 8.90 -14.48
N GLY A 203 6.51 7.81 -15.21
CA GLY A 203 7.52 7.07 -15.96
C GLY A 203 8.19 5.92 -15.20
N LEU A 204 8.01 5.77 -13.88
CA LEU A 204 8.49 4.57 -13.19
C LEU A 204 7.72 3.34 -13.64
N THR A 205 8.42 2.26 -13.90
CA THR A 205 7.84 0.96 -14.27
C THR A 205 8.00 -0.05 -13.14
N PRO A 206 7.24 -1.16 -13.14
CA PRO A 206 7.47 -2.26 -12.22
C PRO A 206 8.93 -2.78 -12.25
N GLY A 207 9.55 -2.81 -13.43
CA GLY A 207 10.95 -3.21 -13.57
C GLY A 207 11.93 -2.26 -12.89
N ASP A 208 11.70 -0.95 -12.95
CA ASP A 208 12.54 0.04 -12.25
C ASP A 208 12.47 -0.13 -10.73
N VAL A 209 11.29 -0.48 -10.20
CA VAL A 209 11.10 -0.76 -8.76
C VAL A 209 11.85 -2.02 -8.34
N CYS A 210 11.73 -3.12 -9.10
CA CYS A 210 12.48 -4.35 -8.82
C CYS A 210 13.98 -4.10 -8.87
N GLU A 211 14.47 -3.37 -9.89
CA GLU A 211 15.89 -3.05 -9.99
C GLU A 211 16.37 -2.17 -8.82
N ALA A 212 15.60 -1.17 -8.42
CA ALA A 212 15.93 -0.34 -7.27
C ALA A 212 16.02 -1.20 -5.99
N ALA A 213 15.05 -2.09 -5.77
CA ALA A 213 15.06 -3.01 -4.62
C ALA A 213 16.23 -4.02 -4.65
N ASP A 214 16.61 -4.52 -5.82
CA ASP A 214 17.79 -5.36 -5.94
C ASP A 214 19.09 -4.58 -5.70
N SER A 215 19.17 -3.33 -6.17
CA SER A 215 20.38 -2.50 -6.09
C SER A 215 20.78 -2.16 -4.65
N VAL A 216 19.81 -2.07 -3.74
CA VAL A 216 20.03 -1.71 -2.34
C VAL A 216 20.42 -2.90 -1.46
N ARG A 217 20.27 -4.13 -1.94
CA ARG A 217 20.51 -5.36 -1.18
C ARG A 217 21.93 -5.48 -0.62
N LEU A 218 22.90 -4.90 -1.33
CA LEU A 218 24.32 -4.94 -0.94
C LEU A 218 24.79 -3.63 -0.30
N CYS A 219 23.90 -2.64 -0.15
CA CYS A 219 24.24 -1.39 0.52
C CYS A 219 24.35 -1.64 2.03
N LEU A 220 25.38 -1.06 2.65
CA LEU A 220 25.63 -1.18 4.08
C LEU A 220 25.15 0.05 4.84
N THR A 221 24.89 1.15 4.13
CA THR A 221 24.51 2.44 4.71
C THR A 221 23.27 3.01 4.04
N ARG A 222 22.57 3.90 4.76
CA ARG A 222 21.40 4.62 4.23
C ARG A 222 21.75 5.51 3.04
N ASP A 223 22.93 6.11 3.03
CA ASP A 223 23.38 6.99 1.93
C ASP A 223 23.63 6.19 0.65
N GLU A 224 24.27 5.02 0.76
CA GLU A 224 24.43 4.09 -0.36
C GLU A 224 23.09 3.63 -0.91
N ARG A 225 22.14 3.29 -0.03
CA ARG A 225 20.77 2.91 -0.43
C ARG A 225 20.09 4.04 -1.21
N THR A 226 20.12 5.25 -0.65
CA THR A 226 19.51 6.45 -1.24
C THR A 226 20.11 6.74 -2.62
N GLU A 227 21.43 6.68 -2.76
CA GLU A 227 22.12 6.94 -4.04
C GLU A 227 21.85 5.83 -5.07
N ALA A 228 21.79 4.57 -4.66
CA ALA A 228 21.46 3.44 -5.53
C ALA A 228 20.07 3.60 -6.14
N VAL A 229 19.07 3.89 -5.30
CA VAL A 229 17.70 4.19 -5.73
C VAL A 229 17.65 5.42 -6.64
N ALA A 230 18.28 6.52 -6.22
CA ALA A 230 18.30 7.76 -6.99
C ALA A 230 18.94 7.58 -8.38
N ARG A 231 19.90 6.67 -8.53
CA ARG A 231 20.51 6.33 -9.82
C ARG A 231 19.51 5.69 -10.78
N VAL A 232 18.74 4.70 -10.31
CA VAL A 232 17.69 4.03 -11.10
C VAL A 232 16.63 5.04 -11.54
N VAL A 233 16.11 5.83 -10.60
CA VAL A 233 15.09 6.86 -10.87
C VAL A 233 15.60 7.91 -11.87
N ARG A 234 16.82 8.44 -11.68
CA ARG A 234 17.42 9.42 -12.62
C ARG A 234 17.61 8.84 -14.01
N ARG A 235 18.08 7.59 -14.12
CA ARG A 235 18.25 6.93 -15.41
C ARG A 235 16.91 6.79 -16.14
N ARG A 236 15.84 6.41 -15.42
CA ARG A 236 14.50 6.29 -15.99
C ARG A 236 13.92 7.62 -16.44
N ARG A 237 14.09 8.68 -15.64
CA ARG A 237 13.69 10.05 -16.03
C ARG A 237 14.40 10.49 -17.32
N ARG A 238 15.71 10.28 -17.42
CA ARG A 238 16.49 10.60 -18.64
C ARG A 238 16.01 9.80 -19.85
N ALA A 239 15.74 8.51 -19.69
CA ALA A 239 15.20 7.68 -20.76
C ALA A 239 13.82 8.17 -21.23
N SER A 240 12.95 8.58 -20.30
CA SER A 240 11.62 9.11 -20.60
C SER A 240 11.69 10.44 -21.35
N VAL A 241 12.60 11.34 -20.97
CA VAL A 241 12.84 12.60 -21.69
C VAL A 241 13.30 12.33 -23.12
N ARG A 242 14.31 11.46 -23.30
CA ARG A 242 14.81 11.09 -24.64
C ARG A 242 13.74 10.45 -25.53
N ALA A 243 12.88 9.60 -24.96
CA ALA A 243 11.80 8.98 -25.72
C ALA A 243 10.77 10.01 -26.23
N ARG A 244 10.46 11.03 -25.40
CA ARG A 244 9.60 12.15 -25.80
C ARG A 244 10.25 13.01 -26.89
N GLU A 245 11.53 13.34 -26.74
CA GLU A 245 12.30 14.11 -27.72
C GLU A 245 12.44 13.38 -29.06
N ALA A 246 12.58 12.05 -29.03
CA ALA A 246 12.69 11.21 -30.22
C ALA A 246 11.36 10.99 -30.96
N GLY A 247 10.25 11.58 -30.50
CA GLY A 247 8.93 11.38 -31.10
C GLY A 247 8.44 9.93 -31.04
N ALA A 248 8.95 9.14 -30.08
CA ALA A 248 8.53 7.75 -29.94
C ALA A 248 7.02 7.70 -29.63
N PRO A 249 6.25 6.79 -30.26
CA PRO A 249 4.80 6.75 -30.18
C PRO A 249 4.37 6.11 -28.86
N TYR A 250 4.66 6.76 -27.74
CA TYR A 250 3.83 6.60 -26.56
C TYR A 250 2.80 7.71 -26.67
N ALA A 251 1.68 7.40 -27.34
CA ALA A 251 0.48 8.21 -27.17
C ALA A 251 0.27 8.33 -25.66
N ALA A 252 0.32 9.56 -25.14
CA ALA A 252 -0.31 9.83 -23.87
C ALA A 252 -1.73 9.25 -23.97
N PRO A 253 -2.22 8.50 -22.97
CA PRO A 253 -3.62 8.08 -22.98
C PRO A 253 -4.44 9.34 -23.25
N SER A 254 -5.16 9.34 -24.37
CA SER A 254 -5.93 10.50 -24.80
C SER A 254 -6.89 10.86 -23.68
N ASP A 255 -7.13 12.15 -23.45
CA ASP A 255 -8.10 12.66 -22.46
C ASP A 255 -9.52 12.08 -22.64
N GLN A 256 -9.78 11.36 -23.74
CA GLN A 256 -10.99 10.58 -23.97
C GLN A 256 -11.11 9.27 -23.16
N GLU A 257 -10.03 8.74 -22.56
CA GLU A 257 -10.09 7.57 -21.65
C GLU A 257 -10.22 7.95 -20.16
N LEU A 258 -10.11 9.25 -19.84
CA LEU A 258 -10.21 9.81 -18.49
C LEU A 258 -11.45 10.70 -18.28
N ALA A 259 -12.40 10.71 -19.22
CA ALA A 259 -13.70 11.32 -18.98
C ALA A 259 -14.54 10.47 -17.99
N PRO A 260 -15.34 11.11 -17.11
CA PRO A 260 -16.14 10.45 -16.07
C PRO A 260 -17.05 9.34 -16.62
#